data_AF-A0A6L5G7B0-F1
#
_entry.id   AF-A0A6L5G7B0-F1
#
_cell.length_a   1.000
_cell.length_b   1.000
_cell.length_c   1.000
_cell.angle_alpha   90.00
_cell.angle_beta   90.00
_cell.angle_gamma   90.00
#
_symmetry.space_group_name_H-M   'P 1'
#
loop_
_entity.id
_entity.type
_entity.pdbx_description
1 polymer ?
#
loop_
_entity_poly.entity_id
_entity_poly.type
_entity_poly.pdbx_seq_one_letter_code
_entity_poly.pdbx_strand_id
1 'polypeptide(L)'
;MVTSKPLSTDAVKSELDRVLGSLSGRSLYRGNVFRITGLPGDASPRQVRRGREERLNPYFEPPAGADAAPLPPSADPDELHHAFEGLRDPLLRLTHELLWLRPDADAGDPHNVAVRTHCAAMEAEEAGDHFETMWTDALRAWAAVLDAEATWTWAKARVRAIDDPRLTLAAVRALRERLPEHLLGVSLALAASAAADRRTAAAERHMRVLNESPFGKDLVRKAARNAVHGPETRIKTACETAKEASDSQGLKAARTLLLETAEPIRVVEALMGFDDPLNRACREEVAKTANRCAVGYFNQRRKGTGIARVLQVARKVAVAKATIELIDENLAVVESEPLIREVQPLLDRGRIDAAAARLRAWHRLTTDPDREAALKKILDDPRRLASKPYNSNPGCIFFIGAHQYGNRDERSEPGSSVQTHIATLYLTFLWIPLVPLSAHLVGHDPATWERVFGGRVPLSEAARIYRVVALVGLPALLTAMIAGALPGVYVGAVAASIATVCLVLRREYLRSWAKKREEAA
;
A
#
# COMPACT_ATOMS: atom_id res chain seq x y z
N MET A 1 48.31 25.26 28.09
CA MET A 1 46.93 25.48 28.59
C MET A 1 46.02 25.62 27.38
N VAL A 2 45.43 24.52 26.91
CA VAL A 2 44.35 24.59 25.92
C VAL A 2 43.07 24.72 26.72
N THR A 3 42.55 25.94 26.80
CA THR A 3 41.24 26.22 27.40
C THR A 3 40.18 25.59 26.50
N SER A 4 39.70 24.40 26.87
CA SER A 4 38.52 23.80 26.24
C SER A 4 37.34 24.76 26.48
N LYS A 5 36.92 25.44 25.42
CA LYS A 5 35.73 26.29 25.41
C LYS A 5 34.56 25.47 25.98
N PRO A 6 33.75 25.99 26.92
CA PRO A 6 32.58 25.27 27.40
C PRO A 6 31.68 24.94 26.21
N LEU A 7 31.26 23.68 26.09
CA LEU A 7 30.34 23.22 25.06
C LEU A 7 29.10 24.13 25.06
N SER A 8 28.68 24.60 23.87
CA SER A 8 27.42 25.31 23.76
C SER A 8 26.27 24.41 24.19
N THR A 9 25.16 25.01 24.66
CA THR A 9 23.98 24.24 25.08
C THR A 9 23.46 23.31 23.98
N ASP A 10 23.57 23.73 22.71
CA ASP A 10 23.18 22.91 21.56
C ASP A 10 24.12 21.72 21.33
N ALA A 11 25.43 21.89 21.54
CA ALA A 11 26.39 20.80 21.44
C ALA A 11 26.14 19.73 22.50
N VAL A 12 25.80 20.13 23.74
CA VAL A 12 25.41 19.19 24.81
C VAL A 12 24.12 18.44 24.45
N LYS A 13 23.13 19.12 23.88
CA LYS A 13 21.87 18.49 23.42
C LYS A 13 22.11 17.49 22.30
N SER A 14 22.92 17.85 21.30
CA SER A 14 23.26 16.95 20.20
C SER A 14 24.01 15.71 20.68
N GLU A 15 24.95 15.86 21.61
CA GLU A 15 25.72 14.74 22.15
C GLU A 15 24.85 13.84 23.03
N LEU A 16 23.94 14.43 23.81
CA LEU A 16 22.96 13.68 24.57
C LEU A 16 22.02 12.88 23.66
N ASP A 17 21.54 13.48 22.57
CA ASP A 17 20.70 12.80 21.58
C ASP A 17 21.45 11.60 20.95
N ARG A 18 22.78 11.70 20.74
CA ARG A 18 23.64 10.59 20.30
C ARG A 18 23.70 9.46 21.34
N VAL A 19 23.96 9.78 22.60
CA VAL A 19 24.05 8.80 23.71
C VAL A 19 22.71 8.10 23.94
N LEU A 20 21.62 8.86 24.01
CA LEU A 20 20.28 8.30 24.17
C LEU A 20 19.90 7.47 22.94
N GLY A 21 20.26 7.89 21.73
CA GLY A 21 20.00 7.13 20.50
C GLY A 21 20.52 5.69 20.52
N SER A 22 21.71 5.46 21.12
CA SER A 22 22.26 4.09 21.28
C SER A 22 21.53 3.22 22.30
N LEU A 23 20.73 3.83 23.18
CA LEU A 23 19.97 3.18 24.26
C LEU A 23 18.49 3.02 23.89
N SER A 24 18.19 2.60 22.66
CA SER A 24 16.81 2.40 22.19
C SER A 24 16.36 0.94 22.24
N GLY A 25 15.05 0.70 22.33
CA GLY A 25 14.48 -0.64 22.43
C GLY A 25 15.09 -1.46 23.57
N ARG A 26 15.39 -2.74 23.30
CA ARG A 26 16.01 -3.65 24.30
C ARG A 26 17.43 -3.22 24.72
N SER A 27 18.08 -2.35 23.96
CA SER A 27 19.44 -1.88 24.28
C SER A 27 19.48 -0.90 25.45
N LEU A 28 18.34 -0.35 25.90
CA LEU A 28 18.29 0.59 27.04
C LEU A 28 19.03 0.04 28.28
N TYR A 29 18.78 -1.23 28.63
CA TYR A 29 19.42 -1.90 29.77
C TYR A 29 20.53 -2.87 29.34
N ARG A 30 20.35 -3.62 28.25
CA ARG A 30 21.38 -4.57 27.77
C ARG A 30 22.66 -3.86 27.33
N GLY A 31 22.52 -2.67 26.73
CA GLY A 31 23.62 -1.80 26.31
C GLY A 31 24.13 -0.85 27.39
N ASN A 32 23.59 -0.91 28.62
CA ASN A 32 24.05 -0.02 29.68
C ASN A 32 25.48 -0.38 30.10
N VAL A 33 26.42 0.57 30.10
CA VAL A 33 27.83 0.33 30.45
C VAL A 33 28.02 -0.28 31.85
N PHE A 34 27.17 0.04 32.83
CA PHE A 34 27.23 -0.54 34.17
C PHE A 34 26.67 -1.95 34.23
N ARG A 35 25.68 -2.25 33.38
CA ARG A 35 25.24 -3.62 33.13
C ARG A 35 26.38 -4.41 32.50
N ILE A 36 26.92 -3.96 31.36
CA ILE A 36 27.96 -4.66 30.59
C ILE A 36 29.18 -4.94 31.47
N THR A 37 29.70 -3.90 32.14
CA THR A 37 30.88 -4.03 33.00
C THR A 37 30.57 -4.70 34.34
N GLY A 38 29.32 -4.81 34.78
CA GLY A 38 28.98 -5.30 36.12
C GLY A 38 29.61 -4.47 37.25
N LEU A 39 29.95 -3.21 37.00
CA LEU A 39 30.38 -2.26 38.03
C LEU A 39 29.17 -1.52 38.61
N PRO A 40 29.20 -1.13 39.90
CA PRO A 40 28.15 -0.30 40.47
C PRO A 40 28.12 1.08 39.81
N GLY A 41 26.94 1.70 39.73
CA GLY A 41 26.76 3.01 39.08
C GLY A 41 27.62 4.13 39.69
N ASP A 42 28.01 4.01 40.94
CA ASP A 42 28.86 4.98 41.64
C ASP A 42 30.36 4.67 41.58
N ALA A 43 30.78 3.69 40.77
CA ALA A 43 32.17 3.21 40.73
C ALA A 43 33.18 4.36 40.54
N SER A 44 34.11 4.49 41.48
CA SER A 44 35.21 5.46 41.42
C SER A 44 36.15 5.16 40.23
N PRO A 45 36.92 6.15 39.74
CA PRO A 45 37.91 5.92 38.66
C PRO A 45 38.92 4.80 38.99
N ARG A 46 39.25 4.62 40.27
CA ARG A 46 40.12 3.52 40.74
C ARG A 46 39.42 2.17 40.59
N GLN A 47 38.14 2.06 40.95
CA GLN A 47 37.34 0.86 40.76
C GLN A 47 37.12 0.54 39.28
N VAL A 48 36.94 1.55 38.42
CA VAL A 48 36.83 1.36 36.96
C VAL A 48 38.14 0.81 36.39
N ARG A 49 39.29 1.38 36.76
CA ARG A 49 40.60 0.88 36.31
C ARG A 49 40.86 -0.55 36.76
N ARG A 50 40.66 -0.83 38.05
CA ARG A 50 40.80 -2.17 38.62
C ARG A 50 39.83 -3.16 37.98
N GLY A 51 38.56 -2.77 37.82
CA GLY A 51 37.54 -3.61 37.20
C GLY A 51 37.83 -3.94 35.74
N ARG A 52 38.48 -3.04 34.99
CA ARG A 52 38.97 -3.30 33.63
C ARG A 52 40.07 -4.35 33.60
N GLU A 53 41.06 -4.23 34.48
CA GLU A 53 42.17 -5.19 34.59
C GLU A 53 41.63 -6.58 34.97
N GLU A 54 40.68 -6.64 35.92
CA GLU A 54 40.08 -7.89 36.37
C GLU A 54 39.21 -8.53 35.29
N ARG A 55 38.29 -7.80 34.64
CA ARG A 55 37.29 -8.39 33.72
C ARG A 55 37.78 -8.66 32.30
N LEU A 56 38.90 -8.06 31.90
CA LEU A 56 39.58 -8.45 30.66
C LEU A 56 40.49 -9.66 30.85
N ASN A 57 40.61 -10.19 32.08
CA ASN A 57 41.31 -11.43 32.34
C ASN A 57 40.42 -12.62 31.93
N PRO A 58 40.89 -13.53 31.05
CA PRO A 58 40.13 -14.73 30.65
C PRO A 58 39.71 -15.66 31.79
N TYR A 59 40.34 -15.55 32.96
CA TYR A 59 40.05 -16.36 34.14
C TYR A 59 39.19 -15.64 35.19
N PHE A 60 38.58 -14.51 34.84
CA PHE A 60 37.73 -13.77 35.77
C PHE A 60 36.39 -14.49 35.97
N GLU A 61 36.14 -14.93 37.20
CA GLU A 61 34.82 -15.37 37.64
C GLU A 61 34.13 -14.22 38.41
N PRO A 62 32.89 -13.84 38.04
CA PRO A 62 32.13 -12.85 38.79
C PRO A 62 31.92 -13.28 40.25
N PRO A 63 32.00 -12.37 41.22
CA PRO A 63 31.76 -12.70 42.62
C PRO A 63 30.33 -13.20 42.86
N ALA A 64 30.17 -14.16 43.76
CA ALA A 64 28.85 -14.66 44.21
C ALA A 64 28.00 -13.50 44.78
N GLY A 65 26.77 -13.34 44.31
CA GLY A 65 25.89 -12.22 44.66
C GLY A 65 25.70 -11.16 43.55
N ALA A 66 26.28 -11.38 42.37
CA ALA A 66 25.97 -10.59 41.16
C ALA A 66 24.48 -10.66 40.73
N ASP A 67 23.70 -11.59 41.31
CA ASP A 67 22.27 -11.82 41.05
C ASP A 67 21.34 -10.69 41.54
N ALA A 68 21.88 -9.70 42.27
CA ALA A 68 21.09 -8.56 42.71
C ALA A 68 20.74 -7.58 41.57
N ALA A 69 21.44 -7.60 40.43
CA ALA A 69 21.14 -6.78 39.27
C ALA A 69 20.04 -7.42 38.39
N PRO A 70 19.19 -6.62 37.69
CA PRO A 70 18.11 -7.16 36.87
C PRO A 70 18.60 -7.93 35.63
N LEU A 71 19.86 -7.71 35.21
CA LEU A 71 20.49 -8.41 34.09
C LEU A 71 21.94 -8.77 34.46
N PRO A 72 22.44 -9.92 33.98
CA PRO A 72 23.84 -10.31 34.18
C PRO A 72 24.79 -9.41 33.37
N PRO A 73 26.07 -9.32 33.78
CA PRO A 73 27.10 -8.62 33.02
C PRO A 73 27.41 -9.31 31.70
N SER A 74 28.04 -8.58 30.77
CA SER A 74 28.45 -9.17 29.50
C SER A 74 29.68 -10.05 29.68
N ALA A 75 29.71 -11.17 28.96
CA ALA A 75 30.88 -12.04 28.83
C ALA A 75 31.67 -11.75 27.54
N ASP A 76 31.19 -10.84 26.68
CA ASP A 76 31.84 -10.48 25.42
C ASP A 76 33.01 -9.50 25.68
N PRO A 77 34.27 -9.87 25.36
CA PRO A 77 35.43 -9.01 25.53
C PRO A 77 35.34 -7.68 24.77
N ASP A 78 34.72 -7.66 23.59
CA ASP A 78 34.63 -6.46 22.75
C ASP A 78 33.61 -5.49 23.34
N GLU A 79 32.45 -5.97 23.80
CA GLU A 79 31.47 -5.16 24.52
C GLU A 79 32.07 -4.58 25.82
N LEU A 80 32.83 -5.39 26.57
CA LEU A 80 33.53 -4.95 27.77
C LEU A 80 34.54 -3.84 27.46
N HIS A 81 35.36 -4.01 26.41
CA HIS A 81 36.32 -2.99 26.00
C HIS A 81 35.62 -1.68 25.65
N HIS A 82 34.59 -1.73 24.80
CA HIS A 82 33.82 -0.56 24.41
C HIS A 82 33.14 0.13 25.59
N ALA A 83 32.58 -0.63 26.54
CA ALA A 83 31.95 -0.07 27.73
C ALA A 83 32.98 0.65 28.64
N PHE A 84 34.18 0.08 28.83
CA PHE A 84 35.24 0.73 29.60
C PHE A 84 35.79 2.00 28.93
N GLU A 85 35.89 2.02 27.61
CA GLU A 85 36.24 3.25 26.88
C GLU A 85 35.12 4.29 26.98
N GLY A 86 33.85 3.85 26.89
CA GLY A 86 32.66 4.71 27.06
C GLY A 86 32.59 5.39 28.43
N LEU A 87 33.00 4.72 29.51
CA LEU A 87 33.05 5.30 30.87
C LEU A 87 33.98 6.52 31.01
N ARG A 88 34.86 6.79 30.03
CA ARG A 88 35.69 8.00 29.98
C ARG A 88 34.94 9.25 29.50
N ASP A 89 33.79 9.07 28.87
CA ASP A 89 32.87 10.14 28.51
C ASP A 89 31.96 10.44 29.72
N PRO A 90 32.09 11.62 30.34
CA PRO A 90 31.36 11.94 31.57
C PRO A 90 29.85 12.15 31.33
N LEU A 91 29.44 12.56 30.12
CA LEU A 91 28.02 12.71 29.77
C LEU A 91 27.37 11.35 29.55
N LEU A 92 28.05 10.47 28.81
CA LEU A 92 27.63 9.08 28.64
C LEU A 92 27.52 8.42 30.02
N ARG A 93 28.57 8.51 30.83
CA ARG A 93 28.59 7.97 32.18
C ARG A 93 27.39 8.43 33.00
N LEU A 94 27.15 9.74 33.13
CA LEU A 94 26.01 10.27 33.89
C LEU A 94 24.66 9.76 33.36
N THR A 95 24.49 9.71 32.04
CA THR A 95 23.26 9.24 31.39
C THR A 95 22.99 7.77 31.71
N HIS A 96 24.03 6.94 31.65
CA HIS A 96 23.96 5.53 32.00
C HIS A 96 23.74 5.30 33.50
N GLU A 97 24.31 6.15 34.38
CA GLU A 97 24.06 6.09 35.83
C GLU A 97 22.58 6.39 36.13
N LEU A 98 21.99 7.40 35.46
CA LEU A 98 20.57 7.72 35.59
C LEU A 98 19.64 6.62 35.09
N LEU A 99 20.11 5.75 34.21
CA LEU A 99 19.36 4.65 33.60
C LEU A 99 19.76 3.28 34.19
N TRP A 100 20.48 3.26 35.33
CA TRP A 100 20.91 2.02 35.99
C TRP A 100 20.69 2.07 37.50
N LEU A 101 20.90 0.94 38.18
CA LEU A 101 20.72 0.85 39.62
C LEU A 101 21.65 1.80 40.39
N ARG A 102 21.08 2.47 41.38
CA ARG A 102 21.74 3.35 42.32
C ARG A 102 22.13 2.59 43.59
N PRO A 103 23.44 2.37 43.83
CA PRO A 103 23.91 1.63 45.00
C PRO A 103 23.84 2.45 46.30
N ASP A 104 23.75 3.79 46.18
CA ASP A 104 23.56 4.72 47.29
C ASP A 104 22.12 4.76 47.81
N ALA A 105 21.20 4.05 47.15
CA ALA A 105 19.78 4.04 47.47
C ALA A 105 19.30 2.62 47.79
N ASP A 106 18.31 2.51 48.68
CA ASP A 106 17.73 1.23 49.06
C ASP A 106 17.06 0.53 47.86
N ALA A 107 16.85 -0.78 47.98
CA ALA A 107 16.17 -1.56 46.94
C ALA A 107 14.73 -1.07 46.67
N GLY A 108 14.08 -0.47 47.67
CA GLY A 108 12.75 0.14 47.57
C GLY A 108 12.75 1.59 47.11
N ASP A 109 13.91 2.19 46.82
CA ASP A 109 13.97 3.54 46.27
C ASP A 109 13.20 3.61 44.93
N PRO A 110 12.36 4.64 44.71
CA PRO A 110 11.54 4.74 43.50
C PRO A 110 12.34 4.62 42.19
N HIS A 111 13.59 5.10 42.16
CA HIS A 111 14.45 5.00 40.97
C HIS A 111 14.86 3.55 40.69
N ASN A 112 15.35 2.84 41.71
CA ASN A 112 15.72 1.43 41.60
C ASN A 112 14.51 0.56 41.24
N VAL A 113 13.33 0.85 41.79
CA VAL A 113 12.08 0.19 41.42
C VAL A 113 11.73 0.44 39.96
N ALA A 114 11.83 1.68 39.47
CA ALA A 114 11.55 2.01 38.07
C ALA A 114 12.48 1.27 37.08
N VAL A 115 13.78 1.20 37.39
CA VAL A 115 14.75 0.45 36.58
C VAL A 115 14.40 -1.04 36.55
N ARG A 116 14.11 -1.65 37.70
CA ARG A 116 13.78 -3.09 37.79
C ARG A 116 12.49 -3.43 37.08
N THR A 117 11.41 -2.69 37.33
CA THR A 117 10.10 -2.96 36.73
C THR A 117 10.13 -2.76 35.23
N HIS A 118 10.79 -1.72 34.74
CA HIS A 118 10.92 -1.50 33.29
C HIS A 118 11.83 -2.54 32.62
N CYS A 119 12.92 -2.95 33.30
CA CYS A 119 13.76 -4.02 32.80
C CYS A 119 13.00 -5.35 32.72
N ALA A 120 12.26 -5.71 33.76
CA ALA A 120 11.42 -6.90 33.76
C ALA A 120 10.36 -6.85 32.65
N ALA A 121 9.70 -5.70 32.44
CA ALA A 121 8.73 -5.52 31.37
C ALA A 121 9.34 -5.68 29.96
N MET A 122 10.58 -5.21 29.75
CA MET A 122 11.28 -5.39 28.47
C MET A 122 11.77 -6.81 28.24
N GLU A 123 12.27 -7.48 29.27
CA GLU A 123 12.81 -8.84 29.16
C GLU A 123 11.71 -9.91 29.07
N ALA A 124 10.48 -9.58 29.48
CA ALA A 124 9.33 -10.44 29.30
C ALA A 124 8.86 -10.44 27.83
N GLU A 125 9.48 -11.28 27.00
CA GLU A 125 9.19 -11.39 25.55
C GLU A 125 7.72 -11.72 25.24
N GLU A 126 7.10 -12.54 26.09
CA GLU A 126 5.69 -12.94 25.99
C GLU A 126 5.07 -12.97 27.39
N ALA A 127 4.96 -11.81 28.04
CA ALA A 127 4.30 -11.66 29.34
C ALA A 127 2.81 -12.09 29.38
N GLY A 128 2.28 -12.65 28.29
CA GLY A 128 0.90 -13.10 28.17
C GLY A 128 -0.08 -12.04 28.65
N ASP A 129 -0.92 -12.43 29.60
CA ASP A 129 -1.94 -11.57 30.22
C ASP A 129 -1.36 -10.49 31.14
N HIS A 130 -0.11 -10.61 31.60
CA HIS A 130 0.53 -9.65 32.50
C HIS A 130 1.25 -8.51 31.77
N PHE A 131 1.36 -8.57 30.44
CA PHE A 131 2.07 -7.57 29.64
C PHE A 131 1.64 -6.14 29.96
N GLU A 132 0.33 -5.86 29.95
CA GLU A 132 -0.20 -4.52 30.15
C GLU A 132 0.09 -4.02 31.57
N THR A 133 -0.05 -4.88 32.58
CA THR A 133 0.25 -4.53 33.97
C THR A 133 1.72 -4.17 34.16
N MET A 134 2.65 -5.00 33.67
CA MET A 134 4.09 -4.77 33.82
C MET A 134 4.55 -3.48 33.15
N TRP A 135 4.08 -3.22 31.92
CA TRP A 135 4.43 -1.99 31.20
C TRP A 135 3.78 -0.74 31.81
N THR A 136 2.53 -0.85 32.27
CA THR A 136 1.86 0.27 32.95
C THR A 136 2.58 0.64 34.24
N ASP A 137 2.96 -0.34 35.05
CA ASP A 137 3.70 -0.11 36.30
C ASP A 137 5.10 0.44 36.04
N ALA A 138 5.78 -0.05 35.00
CA ALA A 138 7.07 0.47 34.57
C ALA A 138 7.00 1.96 34.18
N LEU A 139 6.04 2.32 33.31
CA LEU A 139 5.88 3.71 32.86
C LEU A 139 5.43 4.63 34.01
N ARG A 140 4.58 4.13 34.93
CA ARG A 140 4.15 4.88 36.12
C ARG A 140 5.32 5.13 37.08
N ALA A 141 6.15 4.13 37.32
CA ALA A 141 7.33 4.27 38.17
C ALA A 141 8.31 5.29 37.58
N TRP A 142 8.59 5.22 36.27
CA TRP A 142 9.44 6.21 35.61
C TRP A 142 8.85 7.61 35.60
N ALA A 143 7.55 7.77 35.37
CA ALA A 143 6.90 9.08 35.43
C ALA A 143 7.07 9.73 36.82
N ALA A 144 6.86 8.96 37.90
CA ALA A 144 7.06 9.43 39.28
C ALA A 144 8.52 9.83 39.56
N VAL A 145 9.48 9.03 39.09
CA VAL A 145 10.92 9.32 39.24
C VAL A 145 11.33 10.60 38.51
N LEU A 146 10.79 10.83 37.31
CA LEU A 146 11.11 12.01 36.50
C LEU A 146 10.47 13.29 37.02
N ASP A 147 9.30 13.19 37.67
CA ASP A 147 8.62 14.33 38.29
C ASP A 147 9.28 14.73 39.63
N ALA A 148 9.89 13.77 40.34
CA ALA A 148 10.53 14.03 41.62
C ALA A 148 11.81 14.88 41.51
N GLU A 149 11.84 16.03 42.20
CA GLU A 149 13.04 16.90 42.30
C GLU A 149 14.25 16.21 42.94
N ALA A 150 14.03 15.15 43.74
CA ALA A 150 15.09 14.36 44.36
C ALA A 150 16.02 13.74 43.30
N THR A 151 15.47 13.20 42.21
CA THR A 151 16.21 12.62 41.09
C THR A 151 17.15 13.63 40.46
N TRP A 152 16.65 14.84 40.20
CA TRP A 152 17.43 15.91 39.57
C TRP A 152 18.44 16.53 40.54
N THR A 153 18.13 16.58 41.82
CA THR A 153 19.07 17.02 42.86
C THR A 153 20.24 16.05 42.98
N TRP A 154 19.96 14.75 42.95
CA TRP A 154 20.99 13.71 42.87
C TRP A 154 21.85 13.86 41.61
N ALA A 155 21.26 14.03 40.43
CA ALA A 155 22.00 14.20 39.18
C ALA A 155 22.97 15.41 39.23
N LYS A 156 22.53 16.54 39.81
CA LYS A 156 23.39 17.72 40.03
C LYS A 156 24.54 17.41 40.99
N ALA A 157 24.30 16.67 42.07
CA ALA A 157 25.34 16.24 43.00
C ALA A 157 26.35 15.30 42.31
N ARG A 158 25.86 14.41 41.44
CA ARG A 158 26.68 13.47 40.69
C ARG A 158 27.58 14.16 39.66
N VAL A 159 27.09 15.19 38.96
CA VAL A 159 27.93 16.06 38.11
C VAL A 159 29.09 16.66 38.90
N ARG A 160 28.82 17.22 40.09
CA ARG A 160 29.86 17.80 40.95
C ARG A 160 30.87 16.76 41.43
N ALA A 161 30.41 15.54 41.71
CA ALA A 161 31.26 14.47 42.19
C ALA A 161 32.05 13.75 41.07
N ILE A 162 31.60 13.82 39.81
CA ILE A 162 32.40 13.40 38.64
C ILE A 162 33.54 14.39 38.39
N ASP A 163 33.28 15.69 38.62
CA ASP A 163 34.26 16.78 38.55
C ASP A 163 35.05 16.83 37.21
N ASP A 164 34.34 16.59 36.09
CA ASP A 164 34.91 16.70 34.74
C ASP A 164 34.48 18.03 34.09
N PRO A 165 35.42 18.88 33.61
CA PRO A 165 35.11 20.17 32.99
C PRO A 165 34.15 20.10 31.78
N ARG A 166 34.03 18.93 31.13
CA ARG A 166 33.14 18.73 29.98
C ARG A 166 31.68 18.50 30.40
N LEU A 167 31.44 18.14 31.66
CA LEU A 167 30.11 17.85 32.19
C LEU A 167 29.61 19.01 33.06
N THR A 168 28.55 19.69 32.60
CA THR A 168 28.01 20.87 33.27
C THR A 168 26.57 20.66 33.72
N LEU A 169 26.04 21.55 34.56
CA LEU A 169 24.62 21.52 34.95
C LEU A 169 23.65 21.73 33.77
N ALA A 170 24.13 22.23 32.62
CA ALA A 170 23.34 22.28 31.40
C ALA A 170 23.00 20.87 30.89
N ALA A 171 23.87 19.88 31.10
CA ALA A 171 23.59 18.48 30.77
C ALA A 171 22.42 17.92 31.59
N VAL A 172 22.34 18.25 32.88
CA VAL A 172 21.21 17.82 33.74
C VAL A 172 19.89 18.42 33.26
N ARG A 173 19.89 19.70 32.85
CA ARG A 173 18.70 20.33 32.27
C ARG A 173 18.30 19.67 30.95
N ALA A 174 19.27 19.41 30.07
CA ALA A 174 19.02 18.70 28.82
C ALA A 174 18.48 17.28 29.06
N LEU A 175 19.03 16.53 30.03
CA LEU A 175 18.52 15.23 30.45
C LEU A 175 17.08 15.32 30.94
N ARG A 176 16.75 16.29 31.79
CA ARG A 176 15.37 16.51 32.27
C ARG A 176 14.39 16.81 31.15
N GLU A 177 14.83 17.55 30.13
CA GLU A 177 14.00 17.85 28.94
C GLU A 177 13.83 16.64 28.01
N ARG A 178 14.87 15.81 27.83
CA ARG A 178 14.91 14.76 26.78
C ARG A 178 14.54 13.37 27.26
N LEU A 179 14.82 13.05 28.53
CA LEU A 179 14.65 11.70 29.07
C LEU A 179 13.19 11.20 29.05
N PRO A 180 12.16 12.02 29.37
CA PRO A 180 10.77 11.58 29.27
C PRO A 180 10.41 11.10 27.86
N GLU A 181 10.80 11.86 26.84
CA GLU A 181 10.55 11.51 25.44
C GLU A 181 11.32 10.26 25.02
N HIS A 182 12.57 10.13 25.46
CA HIS A 182 13.42 8.98 25.16
C HIS A 182 12.85 7.67 25.73
N LEU A 183 12.37 7.66 26.97
CA LEU A 183 11.76 6.47 27.58
C LEU A 183 10.49 6.01 26.84
N LEU A 184 9.66 6.96 26.39
CA LEU A 184 8.53 6.64 25.51
C LEU A 184 9.02 6.08 24.16
N GLY A 185 10.09 6.68 23.61
CA GLY A 185 10.76 6.23 22.40
C GLY A 185 11.23 4.77 22.45
N VAL A 186 11.63 4.27 23.61
CA VAL A 186 12.01 2.85 23.80
C VAL A 186 10.82 1.92 23.56
N SER A 187 9.66 2.22 24.15
CA SER A 187 8.43 1.46 23.92
C SER A 187 7.95 1.57 22.48
N LEU A 188 8.04 2.76 21.88
CA LEU A 188 7.68 3.01 20.48
C LEU A 188 8.60 2.24 19.52
N ALA A 189 9.89 2.10 19.84
CA ALA A 189 10.82 1.30 19.04
C ALA A 189 10.45 -0.20 19.07
N LEU A 190 10.00 -0.72 20.21
CA LEU A 190 9.47 -2.09 20.31
C LEU A 190 8.18 -2.26 19.51
N ALA A 191 7.26 -1.29 19.60
CA ALA A 191 6.04 -1.27 18.79
C ALA A 191 6.35 -1.22 17.28
N ALA A 192 7.32 -0.38 16.87
CA ALA A 192 7.77 -0.27 15.49
C ALA A 192 8.37 -1.60 14.98
N SER A 193 9.25 -2.23 15.77
CA SER A 193 9.82 -3.53 15.44
C SER A 193 8.74 -4.61 15.32
N ALA A 194 7.78 -4.65 16.25
CA ALA A 194 6.65 -5.58 16.17
C ALA A 194 5.80 -5.36 14.90
N ALA A 195 5.55 -4.11 14.52
CA ALA A 195 4.81 -3.78 13.29
C ALA A 195 5.59 -4.15 12.02
N ALA A 196 6.91 -3.93 12.01
CA ALA A 196 7.78 -4.34 10.91
C ALA A 196 7.70 -5.87 10.69
N ASP A 197 7.73 -6.64 11.78
CA ASP A 197 7.62 -8.10 11.83
C ASP A 197 6.19 -8.65 11.65
N ARG A 198 5.20 -7.78 11.35
CA ARG A 198 3.78 -8.12 11.16
C ARG A 198 3.09 -8.67 12.42
N ARG A 199 3.63 -8.41 13.61
CA ARG A 199 3.00 -8.72 14.90
C ARG A 199 2.07 -7.57 15.34
N THR A 200 1.01 -7.30 14.57
CA THR A 200 0.13 -6.13 14.76
C THR A 200 -0.45 -6.05 16.18
N ALA A 201 -0.90 -7.18 16.74
CA ALA A 201 -1.44 -7.21 18.11
C ALA A 201 -0.40 -6.82 19.17
N ALA A 202 0.89 -7.11 18.96
CA ALA A 202 1.93 -6.70 19.89
C ALA A 202 2.20 -5.19 19.79
N ALA A 203 2.22 -4.63 18.58
CA ALA A 203 2.35 -3.18 18.38
C ALA A 203 1.18 -2.41 19.01
N GLU A 204 -0.05 -2.89 18.81
CA GLU A 204 -1.27 -2.30 19.39
C GLU A 204 -1.25 -2.31 20.92
N ARG A 205 -0.78 -3.40 21.55
CA ARG A 205 -0.63 -3.48 23.02
C ARG A 205 0.33 -2.42 23.55
N HIS A 206 1.49 -2.23 22.91
CA HIS A 206 2.41 -1.16 23.29
C HIS A 206 1.78 0.23 23.15
N MET A 207 1.07 0.48 22.05
CA MET A 207 0.40 1.77 21.84
C MET A 207 -0.71 2.02 22.86
N ARG A 208 -1.47 0.99 23.26
CA ARG A 208 -2.48 1.10 24.32
C ARG A 208 -1.85 1.55 25.64
N VAL A 209 -0.80 0.86 26.09
CA VAL A 209 -0.12 1.18 27.34
C VAL A 209 0.51 2.59 27.29
N LEU A 210 1.05 3.01 26.16
CA LEU A 210 1.57 4.38 26.00
C LEU A 210 0.47 5.45 26.08
N ASN A 211 -0.69 5.21 25.44
CA ASN A 211 -1.81 6.13 25.45
C ASN A 211 -2.49 6.26 26.83
N GLU A 212 -2.42 5.21 27.65
CA GLU A 212 -2.94 5.16 29.02
C GLU A 212 -1.88 5.54 30.07
N SER A 213 -0.64 5.76 29.65
CA SER A 213 0.45 6.08 30.56
C SER A 213 0.27 7.46 31.24
N PRO A 214 0.92 7.70 32.39
CA PRO A 214 0.88 9.01 33.05
C PRO A 214 1.59 10.13 32.26
N PHE A 215 2.29 9.81 31.17
CA PHE A 215 2.89 10.81 30.32
C PHE A 215 1.81 11.55 29.53
N GLY A 216 1.91 12.88 29.44
CA GLY A 216 0.93 13.69 28.72
C GLY A 216 0.78 13.27 27.25
N LYS A 217 -0.45 13.28 26.74
CA LYS A 217 -0.79 12.86 25.36
C LYS A 217 0.04 13.57 24.29
N ASP A 218 0.35 14.84 24.49
CA ASP A 218 1.17 15.63 23.56
C ASP A 218 2.62 15.11 23.48
N LEU A 219 3.17 14.68 24.62
CA LEU A 219 4.51 14.09 24.66
C LEU A 219 4.54 12.72 23.97
N VAL A 220 3.52 11.87 24.22
CA VAL A 220 3.37 10.58 23.54
C VAL A 220 3.26 10.78 22.02
N ARG A 221 2.44 11.74 21.58
CA ARG A 221 2.28 12.06 20.15
C ARG A 221 3.58 12.59 19.54
N LYS A 222 4.31 13.45 20.25
CA LYS A 222 5.62 13.96 19.81
C LYS A 222 6.64 12.82 19.67
N ALA A 223 6.73 11.96 20.68
CA ALA A 223 7.63 10.80 20.64
C ALA A 223 7.27 9.86 19.49
N ALA A 224 5.99 9.57 19.27
CA ALA A 224 5.51 8.75 18.16
C ALA A 224 5.87 9.38 16.80
N ARG A 225 5.71 10.70 16.66
CA ARG A 225 6.09 11.43 15.44
C ARG A 225 7.59 11.32 15.15
N ASN A 226 8.43 11.38 16.19
CA ASN A 226 9.86 11.22 16.05
C ASN A 226 10.24 9.77 15.70
N ALA A 227 9.58 8.79 16.29
CA ALA A 227 9.79 7.38 15.98
C ALA A 227 9.46 7.02 14.52
N VAL A 228 8.47 7.68 13.90
CA VAL A 228 8.11 7.45 12.48
C VAL A 228 8.95 8.25 11.48
N HIS A 229 9.85 9.13 11.91
CA HIS A 229 10.65 9.96 11.00
C HIS A 229 11.54 9.13 10.05
N GLY A 230 12.17 8.07 10.55
CA GLY A 230 12.96 7.14 9.73
C GLY A 230 12.11 6.42 8.68
N PRO A 231 11.02 5.72 9.07
CA PRO A 231 10.06 5.14 8.13
C PRO A 231 9.50 6.13 7.10
N GLU A 232 9.12 7.34 7.53
CA GLU A 232 8.64 8.40 6.64
C GLU A 232 9.68 8.76 5.58
N THR A 233 10.94 8.93 6.00
CA THR A 233 12.06 9.27 5.11
C THR A 233 12.29 8.16 4.09
N ARG A 234 12.30 6.89 4.51
CA ARG A 234 12.41 5.73 3.60
C ARG A 234 11.30 5.72 2.56
N ILE A 235 10.06 6.05 2.95
CA ILE A 235 8.93 6.15 2.01
C ILE A 235 9.16 7.26 0.99
N LYS A 236 9.55 8.46 1.44
CA LYS A 236 9.81 9.60 0.56
C LYS A 236 10.92 9.29 -0.44
N THR A 237 12.06 8.77 0.02
CA THR A 237 13.19 8.40 -0.85
C THR A 237 12.80 7.34 -1.87
N ALA A 238 12.01 6.33 -1.48
CA ALA A 238 11.52 5.32 -2.42
C ALA A 238 10.57 5.94 -3.47
N CYS A 239 9.68 6.84 -3.06
CA CYS A 239 8.80 7.58 -3.97
C CYS A 239 9.59 8.47 -4.95
N GLU A 240 10.59 9.21 -4.48
CA GLU A 240 11.47 10.04 -5.31
C GLU A 240 12.22 9.19 -6.34
N THR A 241 12.86 8.11 -5.89
CA THR A 241 13.56 7.15 -6.76
C THR A 241 12.64 6.58 -7.84
N ALA A 242 11.39 6.26 -7.49
CA ALA A 242 10.41 5.75 -8.45
C ALA A 242 9.93 6.82 -9.44
N LYS A 243 9.80 8.09 -9.02
CA LYS A 243 9.41 9.21 -9.90
C LYS A 243 10.47 9.52 -10.97
N GLU A 244 11.74 9.31 -10.65
CA GLU A 244 12.86 9.51 -11.58
C GLU A 244 13.03 8.38 -12.60
N ALA A 245 12.41 7.22 -12.36
CA ALA A 245 12.46 6.10 -13.28
C ALA A 245 11.80 6.45 -14.62
N SER A 246 12.47 6.10 -15.73
CA SER A 246 11.87 6.23 -17.06
C SER A 246 10.64 5.32 -17.18
N ASP A 247 9.67 5.73 -18.00
CA ASP A 247 8.48 4.92 -18.32
C ASP A 247 8.83 3.49 -18.73
N SER A 248 9.92 3.29 -19.48
CA SER A 248 10.38 1.95 -19.92
C SER A 248 10.74 1.00 -18.77
N GLN A 249 11.06 1.56 -17.60
CA GLN A 249 11.37 0.87 -16.35
C GLN A 249 10.23 0.97 -15.33
N GLY A 250 9.14 1.66 -15.65
CA GLY A 250 8.06 2.01 -14.72
C GLY A 250 7.43 0.81 -14.01
N LEU A 251 7.30 -0.35 -14.66
CA LEU A 251 6.80 -1.57 -14.01
C LEU A 251 7.74 -2.08 -12.92
N LYS A 252 9.06 -2.05 -13.16
CA LYS A 252 10.05 -2.46 -12.15
C LYS A 252 10.06 -1.45 -11.01
N ALA A 253 10.08 -0.15 -11.32
CA ALA A 253 10.06 0.92 -10.33
C ALA A 253 8.83 0.83 -9.41
N ALA A 254 7.63 0.63 -9.97
CA ALA A 254 6.40 0.48 -9.19
C ALA A 254 6.42 -0.76 -8.27
N ARG A 255 6.96 -1.89 -8.74
CA ARG A 255 7.10 -3.10 -7.91
C ARG A 255 8.07 -2.91 -6.76
N THR A 256 9.24 -2.34 -7.05
CA THR A 256 10.27 -2.03 -6.05
C THR A 256 9.71 -1.07 -5.00
N LEU A 257 9.05 0.02 -5.43
CA LEU A 257 8.40 0.98 -4.55
C LEU A 257 7.42 0.30 -3.58
N LEU A 258 6.48 -0.49 -4.10
CA LEU A 258 5.46 -1.15 -3.28
C LEU A 258 6.06 -2.18 -2.31
N LEU A 259 7.16 -2.84 -2.69
CA LEU A 259 7.86 -3.79 -1.84
C LEU A 259 8.62 -3.08 -0.71
N GLU A 260 9.41 -2.05 -1.05
CA GLU A 260 10.27 -1.34 -0.10
C GLU A 260 9.48 -0.50 0.91
N THR A 261 8.30 0.00 0.51
CA THR A 261 7.44 0.82 1.38
C THR A 261 6.45 0.02 2.22
N ALA A 262 6.28 -1.27 1.97
CA ALA A 262 5.29 -2.08 2.68
C ALA A 262 5.57 -2.16 4.19
N GLU A 263 6.84 -2.32 4.60
CA GLU A 263 7.25 -2.35 6.01
C GLU A 263 7.15 -0.95 6.66
N PRO A 264 7.75 0.11 6.09
CA PRO A 264 7.60 1.46 6.60
C PRO A 264 6.15 1.93 6.77
N ILE A 265 5.25 1.64 5.81
CA ILE A 265 3.82 2.01 5.93
C ILE A 265 3.17 1.32 7.13
N ARG A 266 3.45 0.03 7.37
CA ARG A 266 2.92 -0.69 8.54
C ARG A 266 3.38 -0.05 9.84
N VAL A 267 4.65 0.36 9.92
CA VAL A 267 5.19 1.02 11.10
C VAL A 267 4.51 2.37 11.34
N VAL A 268 4.37 3.20 10.29
CA VAL A 268 3.69 4.50 10.39
C VAL A 268 2.23 4.33 10.81
N GLU A 269 1.51 3.37 10.21
CA GLU A 269 0.12 3.06 10.53
C GLU A 269 -0.05 2.57 11.96
N ALA A 270 0.85 1.69 12.45
CA ALA A 270 0.77 1.17 13.82
C ALA A 270 1.00 2.25 14.88
N LEU A 271 1.93 3.19 14.65
CA LEU A 271 2.28 4.21 15.65
C LEU A 271 1.39 5.46 15.60
N MET A 272 0.93 5.86 14.41
CA MET A 272 0.13 7.08 14.23
C MET A 272 -1.37 6.78 14.11
N GLY A 273 -1.74 5.57 13.71
CA GLY A 273 -3.10 5.18 13.37
C GLY A 273 -3.42 5.34 11.89
N PHE A 274 -4.46 4.63 11.44
CA PHE A 274 -4.87 4.61 10.03
C PHE A 274 -5.29 6.00 9.53
N ASP A 275 -6.05 6.74 10.34
CA ASP A 275 -6.63 8.04 9.96
C ASP A 275 -5.69 9.24 10.15
N ASP A 276 -4.49 9.05 10.69
CA ASP A 276 -3.55 10.15 10.90
C ASP A 276 -3.14 10.80 9.56
N PRO A 277 -3.11 12.14 9.46
CA PRO A 277 -2.77 12.85 8.23
C PRO A 277 -1.43 12.42 7.63
N LEU A 278 -0.43 12.06 8.45
CA LEU A 278 0.86 11.58 7.96
C LEU A 278 0.72 10.26 7.24
N ASN A 279 0.10 9.27 7.90
CA ASN A 279 -0.07 7.93 7.34
C ASN A 279 -0.83 7.99 6.02
N ARG A 280 -1.91 8.78 5.99
CA ARG A 280 -2.71 9.04 4.78
C ARG A 280 -1.86 9.67 3.68
N ALA A 281 -1.05 10.68 3.99
CA ALA A 281 -0.18 11.31 3.00
C ALA A 281 0.86 10.33 2.42
N CYS A 282 1.53 9.54 3.27
CA CYS A 282 2.50 8.54 2.83
C CYS A 282 1.87 7.47 1.92
N ARG A 283 0.72 6.92 2.33
CA ARG A 283 -0.03 5.93 1.53
C ARG A 283 -0.48 6.51 0.19
N GLU A 284 -1.01 7.73 0.19
CA GLU A 284 -1.43 8.41 -1.03
C GLU A 284 -0.27 8.65 -2.00
N GLU A 285 0.88 9.09 -1.48
CA GLU A 285 2.05 9.34 -2.31
C GLU A 285 2.55 8.05 -2.97
N VAL A 286 2.63 6.96 -2.21
CA VAL A 286 3.04 5.64 -2.72
C VAL A 286 2.05 5.15 -3.78
N ALA A 287 0.74 5.22 -3.51
CA ALA A 287 -0.28 4.76 -4.45
C ALA A 287 -0.26 5.55 -5.77
N LYS A 288 -0.18 6.89 -5.69
CA LYS A 288 -0.11 7.76 -6.88
C LYS A 288 1.16 7.52 -7.69
N THR A 289 2.30 7.38 -7.01
CA THR A 289 3.58 7.14 -7.67
C THR A 289 3.60 5.78 -8.36
N ALA A 290 3.18 4.72 -7.66
CA ALA A 290 3.07 3.38 -8.24
C ALA A 290 2.13 3.35 -9.46
N ASN A 291 0.96 4.00 -9.37
CA ASN A 291 0.03 4.14 -10.48
C ASN A 291 0.67 4.85 -11.68
N ARG A 292 1.31 5.99 -11.46
CA ARG A 292 1.99 6.75 -12.52
C ARG A 292 3.05 5.90 -13.23
N CYS A 293 3.93 5.24 -12.47
CA CYS A 293 4.99 4.40 -13.04
C CYS A 293 4.41 3.22 -13.84
N ALA A 294 3.36 2.57 -13.31
CA ALA A 294 2.71 1.45 -13.98
C ALA A 294 2.01 1.88 -15.29
N VAL A 295 1.30 3.01 -15.28
CA VAL A 295 0.59 3.55 -16.44
C VAL A 295 1.57 4.09 -17.49
N GLY A 296 2.64 4.78 -17.08
CA GLY A 296 3.70 5.22 -18.01
C GLY A 296 4.32 4.06 -18.77
N TYR A 297 4.65 2.98 -18.07
CA TYR A 297 5.12 1.74 -18.70
C TYR A 297 4.09 1.11 -19.65
N PHE A 298 2.83 1.04 -19.23
CA PHE A 298 1.75 0.52 -20.06
C PHE A 298 1.59 1.29 -21.36
N ASN A 299 1.61 2.63 -21.30
CA ASN A 299 1.43 3.49 -22.46
C ASN A 299 2.52 3.31 -23.51
N GLN A 300 3.78 3.11 -23.07
CA GLN A 300 4.91 2.89 -23.99
C GLN A 300 4.95 1.48 -24.59
N ARG A 301 4.78 0.44 -23.75
CA ARG A 301 5.01 -0.95 -24.18
C ARG A 301 3.75 -1.65 -24.67
N ARG A 302 2.57 -1.23 -24.21
CA ARG A 302 1.26 -1.86 -24.46
C ARG A 302 1.27 -3.39 -24.21
N LYS A 303 2.10 -3.84 -23.27
CA LYS A 303 2.23 -5.24 -22.83
C LYS A 303 1.81 -5.33 -21.35
N GLY A 304 0.74 -6.08 -21.07
CA GLY A 304 0.02 -6.05 -19.80
C GLY A 304 0.51 -6.99 -18.69
N THR A 305 1.54 -7.82 -18.92
CA THR A 305 1.90 -8.89 -17.98
C THR A 305 2.38 -8.34 -16.63
N GLY A 306 1.52 -8.47 -15.63
CA GLY A 306 1.78 -8.09 -14.24
C GLY A 306 1.69 -6.60 -13.92
N ILE A 307 1.10 -5.77 -14.80
CA ILE A 307 0.72 -4.37 -14.49
C ILE A 307 -0.54 -4.36 -13.62
N ALA A 308 -1.55 -5.17 -13.98
CA ALA A 308 -2.79 -5.28 -13.21
C ALA A 308 -2.51 -5.61 -11.73
N ARG A 309 -1.62 -6.57 -11.46
CA ARG A 309 -1.19 -6.93 -10.09
C ARG A 309 -0.60 -5.74 -9.33
N VAL A 310 0.22 -4.91 -9.99
CA VAL A 310 0.81 -3.70 -9.38
C VAL A 310 -0.26 -2.68 -9.06
N LEU A 311 -1.18 -2.42 -10.00
CA LEU A 311 -2.30 -1.50 -9.79
C LEU A 311 -3.24 -1.98 -8.69
N GLN A 312 -3.52 -3.28 -8.61
CA GLN A 312 -4.32 -3.87 -7.52
C GLN A 312 -3.66 -3.68 -6.14
N VAL A 313 -2.33 -3.82 -6.05
CA VAL A 313 -1.61 -3.55 -4.79
C VAL A 313 -1.63 -2.04 -4.49
N ALA A 314 -1.37 -1.17 -5.46
CA ALA A 314 -1.45 0.27 -5.29
C ALA A 314 -2.85 0.72 -4.84
N ARG A 315 -3.91 0.09 -5.36
CA ARG A 315 -5.30 0.31 -4.96
C ARG A 315 -5.54 0.02 -3.48
N LYS A 316 -4.94 -1.05 -2.94
CA LYS A 316 -5.06 -1.41 -1.51
C LYS A 316 -4.33 -0.42 -0.59
N VAL A 317 -3.31 0.25 -1.11
CA VAL A 317 -2.55 1.28 -0.38
C VAL A 317 -3.31 2.62 -0.39
N ALA A 318 -3.97 2.95 -1.49
CA ALA A 318 -4.72 4.19 -1.65
C ALA A 318 -5.82 4.38 -0.57
N VAL A 319 -6.01 5.62 -0.15
CA VAL A 319 -6.95 6.06 0.90
C VAL A 319 -7.98 7.04 0.32
N ALA A 320 -7.55 7.98 -0.53
CA ALA A 320 -8.42 9.00 -1.10
C ALA A 320 -9.28 8.40 -2.21
N LYS A 321 -10.60 8.69 -2.15
CA LYS A 321 -11.59 8.23 -3.13
C LYS A 321 -11.19 8.51 -4.58
N ALA A 322 -10.72 9.73 -4.87
CA ALA A 322 -10.27 10.10 -6.21
C ALA A 322 -9.07 9.26 -6.71
N THR A 323 -8.13 8.91 -5.83
CA THR A 323 -6.99 8.06 -6.18
C THR A 323 -7.43 6.62 -6.44
N ILE A 324 -8.36 6.10 -5.62
CA ILE A 324 -8.95 4.77 -5.80
C ILE A 324 -9.69 4.70 -7.15
N GLU A 325 -10.53 5.69 -7.45
CA GLU A 325 -11.28 5.78 -8.71
C GLU A 325 -10.33 5.83 -9.92
N LEU A 326 -9.29 6.68 -9.87
CA LEU A 326 -8.28 6.75 -10.91
C LEU A 326 -7.55 5.42 -11.14
N ILE A 327 -7.17 4.72 -10.06
CA ILE A 327 -6.50 3.41 -10.17
C ILE A 327 -7.47 2.37 -10.75
N ASP A 328 -8.74 2.39 -10.35
CA ASP A 328 -9.78 1.47 -10.84
C ASP A 328 -10.07 1.69 -12.33
N GLU A 329 -10.09 2.95 -12.79
CA GLU A 329 -10.18 3.29 -14.21
C GLU A 329 -8.98 2.76 -15.00
N ASN A 330 -7.75 3.02 -14.52
CA ASN A 330 -6.53 2.53 -15.17
C ASN A 330 -6.47 1.00 -15.20
N LEU A 331 -6.87 0.34 -14.11
CA LEU A 331 -6.93 -1.11 -14.03
C LEU A 331 -7.90 -1.68 -15.08
N ALA A 332 -9.08 -1.07 -15.22
CA ALA A 332 -10.06 -1.47 -16.22
C ALA A 332 -9.55 -1.32 -17.66
N VAL A 333 -8.73 -0.30 -17.94
CA VAL A 333 -8.08 -0.13 -19.24
C VAL A 333 -7.01 -1.21 -19.47
N VAL A 334 -6.12 -1.41 -18.50
CA VAL A 334 -5.03 -2.39 -18.58
C VAL A 334 -5.54 -3.82 -18.78
N GLU A 335 -6.65 -4.18 -18.14
CA GLU A 335 -7.27 -5.50 -18.27
C GLU A 335 -7.99 -5.71 -19.61
N SER A 336 -8.59 -4.65 -20.17
CA SER A 336 -9.41 -4.77 -21.37
C SER A 336 -8.65 -4.59 -22.68
N GLU A 337 -7.62 -3.73 -22.70
CA GLU A 337 -6.85 -3.41 -23.91
C GLU A 337 -6.23 -4.64 -24.61
N PRO A 338 -5.60 -5.62 -23.91
CA PRO A 338 -5.03 -6.79 -24.58
C PRO A 338 -6.10 -7.62 -25.31
N LEU A 339 -7.29 -7.72 -24.72
CA LEU A 339 -8.42 -8.45 -25.28
C LEU A 339 -9.00 -7.72 -26.51
N ILE A 340 -9.12 -6.39 -26.44
CA ILE A 340 -9.58 -5.57 -27.57
C ILE A 340 -8.58 -5.65 -28.72
N ARG A 341 -7.27 -5.64 -28.43
CA ARG A 341 -6.21 -5.73 -29.45
C ARG A 341 -6.30 -6.99 -30.30
N GLU A 342 -6.69 -8.13 -29.73
CA GLU A 342 -6.89 -9.40 -30.45
C GLU A 342 -8.01 -9.32 -31.51
N VAL A 343 -8.97 -8.42 -31.31
CA VAL A 343 -10.08 -8.18 -32.24
C VAL A 343 -9.99 -6.86 -32.99
N GLN A 344 -8.98 -6.03 -32.71
CA GLN A 344 -8.77 -4.74 -33.36
C GLN A 344 -8.77 -4.82 -34.91
N PRO A 345 -8.13 -5.83 -35.56
CA PRO A 345 -8.19 -5.95 -37.01
C PRO A 345 -9.61 -6.14 -37.57
N LEU A 346 -10.54 -6.66 -36.77
CA LEU A 346 -11.96 -6.77 -37.15
C LEU A 346 -12.69 -5.45 -36.93
N LEU A 347 -12.36 -4.71 -35.86
CA LEU A 347 -12.92 -3.40 -35.57
C LEU A 347 -12.55 -2.39 -36.67
N ASP A 348 -11.29 -2.39 -37.10
CA ASP A 348 -10.79 -1.51 -38.16
C ASP A 348 -11.44 -1.79 -39.52
N ARG A 349 -11.82 -3.06 -39.78
CA ARG A 349 -12.56 -3.48 -40.98
C ARG A 349 -14.09 -3.27 -40.85
N GLY A 350 -14.57 -2.69 -39.76
CA GLY A 350 -16.01 -2.51 -39.50
C GLY A 350 -16.78 -3.81 -39.24
N ARG A 351 -16.10 -4.94 -38.97
CA ARG A 351 -16.69 -6.27 -38.70
C ARG A 351 -17.02 -6.45 -37.22
N ILE A 352 -17.82 -5.55 -36.66
CA ILE A 352 -18.05 -5.41 -35.22
C ILE A 352 -18.74 -6.62 -34.60
N ASP A 353 -19.78 -7.16 -35.25
CA ASP A 353 -20.44 -8.38 -34.78
C ASP A 353 -19.52 -9.61 -34.78
N ALA A 354 -18.52 -9.64 -35.69
CA ALA A 354 -17.53 -10.70 -35.73
C ALA A 354 -16.52 -10.57 -34.58
N ALA A 355 -16.10 -9.35 -34.25
CA ALA A 355 -15.27 -9.05 -33.08
C ALA A 355 -15.98 -9.47 -31.78
N ALA A 356 -17.22 -9.02 -31.60
CA ALA A 356 -18.03 -9.39 -30.45
C ALA A 356 -18.28 -10.91 -30.37
N ALA A 357 -18.49 -11.59 -31.51
CA ALA A 357 -18.66 -13.04 -31.52
C ALA A 357 -17.38 -13.79 -31.09
N ARG A 358 -16.19 -13.30 -31.47
CA ARG A 358 -14.91 -13.85 -31.03
C ARG A 358 -14.72 -13.69 -29.52
N LEU A 359 -14.95 -12.49 -28.98
CA LEU A 359 -14.83 -12.26 -27.54
C LEU A 359 -15.85 -13.08 -26.73
N ARG A 360 -17.09 -13.23 -27.19
CA ARG A 360 -18.07 -14.14 -26.55
C ARG A 360 -17.63 -15.60 -26.57
N ALA A 361 -17.01 -16.04 -27.66
CA ALA A 361 -16.49 -17.40 -27.73
C ALA A 361 -15.32 -17.61 -26.76
N TRP A 362 -14.47 -16.59 -26.61
CA TRP A 362 -13.40 -16.60 -25.62
C TRP A 362 -13.94 -16.62 -24.20
N HIS A 363 -14.91 -15.76 -23.88
CA HIS A 363 -15.56 -15.72 -22.57
C HIS A 363 -16.14 -17.08 -22.16
N ARG A 364 -16.69 -17.85 -23.09
CA ARG A 364 -17.27 -19.17 -22.79
C ARG A 364 -16.24 -20.26 -22.52
N LEU A 365 -14.99 -20.05 -22.92
CA LEU A 365 -13.92 -21.05 -22.81
C LEU A 365 -12.86 -20.69 -21.78
N THR A 366 -12.75 -19.40 -21.43
CA THR A 366 -11.72 -18.98 -20.50
C THR A 366 -11.94 -19.57 -19.12
N THR A 367 -10.86 -19.95 -18.46
CA THR A 367 -10.87 -20.47 -17.09
C THR A 367 -10.28 -19.48 -16.08
N ASP A 368 -9.71 -18.39 -16.58
CA ASP A 368 -9.10 -17.33 -15.80
C ASP A 368 -10.18 -16.34 -15.32
N PRO A 369 -10.43 -16.22 -14.00
CA PRO A 369 -11.51 -15.38 -13.47
C PRO A 369 -11.32 -13.88 -13.77
N ASP A 370 -10.06 -13.40 -13.80
CA ASP A 370 -9.77 -12.00 -14.11
C ASP A 370 -10.11 -11.70 -15.58
N ARG A 371 -9.78 -12.63 -16.47
CA ARG A 371 -10.08 -12.53 -17.89
C ARG A 371 -11.57 -12.65 -18.18
N GLU A 372 -12.27 -13.54 -17.49
CA GLU A 372 -13.72 -13.67 -17.59
C GLU A 372 -14.40 -12.35 -17.22
N ALA A 373 -14.02 -11.76 -16.07
CA ALA A 373 -14.55 -10.48 -15.62
C ALA A 373 -14.26 -9.34 -16.63
N ALA A 374 -13.05 -9.29 -17.17
CA ALA A 374 -12.67 -8.29 -18.19
C ALA A 374 -13.47 -8.47 -19.49
N LEU A 375 -13.59 -9.71 -19.99
CA LEU A 375 -14.38 -10.03 -21.18
C LEU A 375 -15.86 -9.68 -20.98
N LYS A 376 -16.42 -10.01 -19.81
CA LYS A 376 -17.79 -9.67 -19.46
C LYS A 376 -18.00 -8.15 -19.52
N LYS A 377 -17.12 -7.38 -18.89
CA LYS A 377 -17.18 -5.90 -18.89
C LYS A 377 -17.08 -5.31 -20.30
N ILE A 378 -16.26 -5.89 -21.19
CA ILE A 378 -16.20 -5.47 -22.60
C ILE A 378 -17.49 -5.82 -23.35
N LEU A 379 -18.08 -6.98 -23.08
CA LEU A 379 -19.28 -7.46 -23.78
C LEU A 379 -20.56 -6.77 -23.31
N ASP A 380 -20.62 -6.36 -22.04
CA ASP A 380 -21.74 -5.62 -21.44
C ASP A 380 -21.79 -4.17 -21.92
N ASP A 381 -20.64 -3.56 -22.24
CA ASP A 381 -20.59 -2.21 -22.84
C ASP A 381 -20.31 -2.26 -24.36
N PRO A 382 -21.35 -2.21 -25.21
CA PRO A 382 -21.20 -2.29 -26.66
C PRO A 382 -20.37 -1.14 -27.26
N ARG A 383 -20.19 -0.03 -26.54
CA ARG A 383 -19.40 1.13 -26.98
C ARG A 383 -17.90 0.83 -26.99
N ARG A 384 -17.44 -0.10 -26.15
CA ARG A 384 -16.04 -0.57 -26.12
C ARG A 384 -15.61 -1.30 -27.39
N LEU A 385 -16.56 -1.74 -28.21
CA LEU A 385 -16.33 -2.40 -29.49
C LEU A 385 -16.73 -1.51 -30.68
N ALA A 386 -16.86 -0.19 -30.48
CA ALA A 386 -17.24 0.72 -31.54
C ALA A 386 -16.17 0.78 -32.65
N SER A 387 -16.61 0.84 -33.90
CA SER A 387 -15.73 1.18 -35.03
C SER A 387 -15.31 2.65 -34.98
N LYS A 388 -14.37 3.05 -35.84
CA LYS A 388 -14.16 4.47 -36.13
C LYS A 388 -15.47 5.12 -36.62
N PRO A 389 -15.70 6.41 -36.32
CA PRO A 389 -16.84 7.16 -36.84
C PRO A 389 -16.85 7.10 -38.37
N TYR A 390 -18.04 6.97 -38.97
CA TYR A 390 -18.19 7.01 -40.42
C TYR A 390 -19.44 7.79 -40.79
N ASN A 391 -19.27 8.78 -41.66
CA ASN A 391 -20.29 9.78 -41.95
C ASN A 391 -21.15 9.39 -43.16
N SER A 392 -21.75 8.20 -43.13
CA SER A 392 -22.73 7.81 -44.13
C SER A 392 -23.97 7.25 -43.46
N ASN A 393 -25.08 7.98 -43.58
CA ASN A 393 -26.38 7.39 -43.36
C ASN A 393 -26.86 6.82 -44.71
N PRO A 394 -27.03 5.50 -44.86
CA PRO A 394 -27.66 4.98 -46.07
C PRO A 394 -29.11 5.51 -46.10
N GLY A 395 -29.44 6.26 -47.15
CA GLY A 395 -30.77 6.85 -47.31
C GLY A 395 -31.83 5.81 -47.70
N CYS A 396 -33.09 6.15 -47.49
CA CYS A 396 -34.23 5.46 -48.10
C CYS A 396 -34.70 6.26 -49.33
N ILE A 397 -34.94 5.56 -50.45
CA ILE A 397 -35.56 6.14 -51.65
C ILE A 397 -36.96 5.50 -51.76
N PHE A 398 -38.01 6.32 -51.76
CA PHE A 398 -39.41 5.86 -51.81
C PHE A 398 -39.76 4.78 -50.76
N PHE A 399 -39.30 4.97 -49.51
CA PHE A 399 -39.62 4.09 -48.37
C PHE A 399 -39.09 2.64 -48.49
N ILE A 400 -38.24 2.39 -49.49
CA ILE A 400 -37.50 1.16 -49.70
C ILE A 400 -36.02 1.51 -49.52
N GLY A 401 -35.37 0.90 -48.53
CA GLY A 401 -33.98 1.23 -48.20
C GLY A 401 -33.62 0.90 -46.78
N ALA A 402 -32.63 1.61 -46.23
CA ALA A 402 -32.16 1.40 -44.87
C ALA A 402 -32.53 2.57 -43.96
N HIS A 403 -33.20 2.31 -42.83
CA HIS A 403 -33.62 3.33 -41.88
C HIS A 403 -33.29 2.94 -40.45
N GLN A 404 -32.91 3.91 -39.63
CA GLN A 404 -32.55 3.70 -38.22
C GLN A 404 -33.80 3.65 -37.33
N TYR A 405 -33.85 2.68 -36.41
CA TYR A 405 -34.91 2.52 -35.42
C TYR A 405 -34.34 2.25 -34.03
N GLY A 406 -35.10 2.70 -33.03
CA GLY A 406 -34.83 2.48 -31.62
C GLY A 406 -33.82 3.45 -31.02
N ASN A 407 -33.95 3.65 -29.72
CA ASN A 407 -33.02 4.38 -28.87
C ASN A 407 -32.76 3.46 -27.65
N ARG A 408 -31.54 2.91 -27.55
CA ARG A 408 -31.13 2.10 -26.38
C ARG A 408 -29.78 2.57 -25.85
N ASP A 409 -29.53 2.33 -24.57
CA ASP A 409 -28.29 2.70 -23.87
C ASP A 409 -27.94 4.18 -24.06
N GLU A 410 -28.91 5.04 -23.73
CA GLU A 410 -28.76 6.49 -23.78
C GLU A 410 -27.83 6.96 -22.66
N ARG A 411 -26.78 7.72 -23.01
CA ARG A 411 -25.81 8.29 -22.06
C ARG A 411 -25.37 9.67 -22.48
N SER A 412 -25.12 10.52 -21.49
CA SER A 412 -24.36 11.76 -21.66
C SER A 412 -22.88 11.45 -21.56
N GLU A 413 -22.07 11.90 -22.53
CA GLU A 413 -20.62 11.77 -22.41
C GLU A 413 -20.07 12.74 -21.34
N PRO A 414 -19.19 12.29 -20.42
CA PRO A 414 -18.60 13.16 -19.42
C PRO A 414 -17.87 14.34 -20.07
N GLY A 415 -18.30 15.57 -19.79
CA GLY A 415 -17.69 16.79 -20.35
C GLY A 415 -18.22 17.19 -21.75
N SER A 416 -19.22 16.50 -22.28
CA SER A 416 -19.88 16.83 -23.55
C SER A 416 -21.38 17.07 -23.32
N SER A 417 -21.95 18.06 -24.00
CA SER A 417 -23.41 18.27 -24.05
C SER A 417 -24.13 17.24 -24.93
N VAL A 418 -23.37 16.41 -25.67
CA VAL A 418 -23.91 15.45 -26.63
C VAL A 418 -24.46 14.23 -25.91
N GLN A 419 -25.78 14.04 -26.01
CA GLN A 419 -26.41 12.78 -25.62
C GLN A 419 -26.25 11.76 -26.75
N THR A 420 -25.75 10.58 -26.42
CA THR A 420 -25.49 9.49 -27.37
C THR A 420 -26.35 8.29 -27.03
N HIS A 421 -26.94 7.67 -28.05
CA HIS A 421 -27.69 6.44 -27.96
C HIS A 421 -27.31 5.46 -29.07
N ILE A 422 -27.76 4.22 -28.96
CA ILE A 422 -27.56 3.19 -29.98
C ILE A 422 -28.84 3.02 -30.79
N ALA A 423 -28.75 3.28 -32.09
CA ALA A 423 -29.82 3.04 -33.05
C ALA A 423 -29.50 1.82 -33.93
N THR A 424 -30.51 1.04 -34.28
CA THR A 424 -30.36 -0.11 -35.19
C THR A 424 -30.83 0.26 -36.58
N LEU A 425 -29.96 0.13 -37.57
CA LEU A 425 -30.30 0.29 -38.98
C LEU A 425 -31.03 -0.96 -39.47
N TYR A 426 -32.24 -0.81 -40.00
CA TYR A 426 -33.04 -1.88 -40.61
C TYR A 426 -33.17 -1.67 -42.10
N LEU A 427 -33.18 -2.75 -42.87
CA LEU A 427 -33.78 -2.80 -44.19
C LEU A 427 -35.29 -2.65 -44.01
N THR A 428 -35.86 -1.59 -44.57
CA THR A 428 -37.28 -1.29 -44.49
C THR A 428 -37.97 -1.45 -45.83
N PHE A 429 -39.21 -1.91 -45.77
CA PHE A 429 -40.17 -1.83 -46.86
C PHE A 429 -41.42 -1.14 -46.34
N LEU A 430 -41.79 0.01 -46.92
CA LEU A 430 -42.95 0.80 -46.48
C LEU A 430 -42.94 1.08 -44.97
N TRP A 431 -41.79 1.52 -44.43
CA TRP A 431 -41.58 1.79 -43.00
C TRP A 431 -41.62 0.58 -42.06
N ILE A 432 -41.85 -0.62 -42.58
CA ILE A 432 -41.81 -1.84 -41.77
C ILE A 432 -40.35 -2.30 -41.65
N PRO A 433 -39.77 -2.38 -40.45
CA PRO A 433 -38.40 -2.85 -40.25
C PRO A 433 -38.32 -4.35 -40.48
N LEU A 434 -37.83 -4.78 -41.64
CA LEU A 434 -37.79 -6.18 -42.03
C LEU A 434 -36.54 -6.88 -41.47
N VAL A 435 -35.35 -6.36 -41.80
CA VAL A 435 -34.08 -7.03 -41.47
C VAL A 435 -33.13 -6.04 -40.81
N PRO A 436 -32.73 -6.23 -39.55
CA PRO A 436 -31.72 -5.37 -38.94
C PRO A 436 -30.40 -5.63 -39.66
N LEU A 437 -29.67 -4.57 -40.02
CA LEU A 437 -28.43 -4.59 -40.80
C LEU A 437 -27.19 -4.27 -39.93
N SER A 438 -27.27 -3.25 -39.09
CA SER A 438 -26.17 -2.85 -38.20
C SER A 438 -26.70 -2.01 -37.04
N ALA A 439 -25.93 -1.87 -35.96
CA ALA A 439 -26.20 -0.89 -34.92
C ALA A 439 -25.15 0.21 -34.95
N HIS A 440 -25.54 1.44 -34.64
CA HIS A 440 -24.72 2.64 -34.72
C HIS A 440 -24.87 3.46 -33.44
N LEU A 441 -23.77 4.04 -32.99
CA LEU A 441 -23.81 5.16 -32.04
C LEU A 441 -24.32 6.40 -32.77
N VAL A 442 -25.37 7.01 -32.24
CA VAL A 442 -25.98 8.23 -32.78
C VAL A 442 -26.08 9.21 -31.62
N GLY A 443 -25.54 10.40 -31.83
CA GLY A 443 -25.59 11.49 -30.88
C GLY A 443 -26.35 12.68 -31.42
N HIS A 444 -26.75 13.56 -30.51
CA HIS A 444 -27.33 14.85 -30.86
C HIS A 444 -26.63 15.95 -30.08
N ASP A 445 -26.13 16.95 -30.79
CA ASP A 445 -25.66 18.17 -30.15
C ASP A 445 -26.86 19.09 -29.87
N PRO A 446 -27.20 19.35 -28.61
CA PRO A 446 -28.35 20.19 -28.26
C PRO A 446 -28.17 21.66 -28.64
N ALA A 447 -26.94 22.12 -28.90
CA ALA A 447 -26.67 23.51 -29.27
C ALA A 447 -26.92 23.77 -30.77
N THR A 448 -26.47 22.85 -31.63
CA THR A 448 -26.53 23.01 -33.09
C THR A 448 -27.69 22.26 -33.73
N TRP A 449 -28.34 21.37 -32.96
CA TRP A 449 -29.27 20.36 -33.49
C TRP A 449 -28.66 19.48 -34.58
N GLU A 450 -27.32 19.39 -34.66
CA GLU A 450 -26.68 18.48 -35.59
C GLU A 450 -26.67 17.06 -35.03
N ARG A 451 -26.82 16.10 -35.95
CA ARG A 451 -26.82 14.67 -35.65
C ARG A 451 -25.40 14.15 -35.81
N VAL A 452 -24.82 13.66 -34.72
CA VAL A 452 -23.45 13.13 -34.71
C VAL A 452 -23.51 11.62 -34.94
N PHE A 453 -22.93 11.14 -36.04
CA PHE A 453 -22.82 9.70 -36.30
C PHE A 453 -21.53 9.15 -35.71
N GLY A 454 -21.68 8.34 -34.67
CA GLY A 454 -20.60 7.54 -34.11
C GLY A 454 -20.30 6.27 -34.93
N GLY A 455 -19.42 5.43 -34.37
CA GLY A 455 -19.06 4.15 -34.97
C GLY A 455 -20.20 3.11 -34.95
N ARG A 456 -20.01 2.04 -35.74
CA ARG A 456 -20.84 0.83 -35.64
C ARG A 456 -20.57 0.14 -34.31
N VAL A 457 -21.61 -0.39 -33.69
CA VAL A 457 -21.55 -1.16 -32.44
C VAL A 457 -22.18 -2.55 -32.63
N PRO A 458 -21.92 -3.52 -31.74
CA PRO A 458 -22.52 -4.84 -31.84
C PRO A 458 -24.06 -4.79 -31.76
N LEU A 459 -24.72 -5.61 -32.56
CA LEU A 459 -26.18 -5.77 -32.49
C LEU A 459 -26.60 -6.39 -31.15
N SER A 460 -27.80 -6.00 -30.70
CA SER A 460 -28.46 -6.66 -29.57
C SER A 460 -28.71 -8.14 -29.87
N GLU A 461 -28.88 -8.95 -28.83
CA GLU A 461 -29.25 -10.35 -28.99
C GLU A 461 -30.60 -10.52 -29.68
N ALA A 462 -31.60 -9.73 -29.27
CA ALA A 462 -32.91 -9.69 -29.93
C ALA A 462 -32.82 -9.36 -31.42
N ALA A 463 -32.04 -8.33 -31.81
CA ALA A 463 -31.87 -7.96 -33.22
C ALA A 463 -31.16 -9.06 -34.04
N ARG A 464 -30.23 -9.81 -33.43
CA ARG A 464 -29.57 -10.95 -34.10
C ARG A 464 -30.52 -12.11 -34.31
N ILE A 465 -31.35 -12.45 -33.33
CA ILE A 465 -32.40 -13.48 -33.46
C ILE A 465 -33.39 -13.06 -34.53
N TYR A 466 -33.88 -11.82 -34.46
CA TYR A 466 -34.81 -11.27 -35.43
C TYR A 466 -34.23 -11.27 -36.86
N ARG A 467 -32.93 -10.99 -37.04
CA ARG A 467 -32.26 -11.13 -38.34
C ARG A 467 -32.38 -12.55 -38.91
N VAL A 468 -32.12 -13.57 -38.10
CA VAL A 468 -32.19 -14.97 -38.55
C VAL A 468 -33.64 -15.34 -38.88
N VAL A 469 -34.58 -14.98 -38.01
CA VAL A 469 -36.01 -15.20 -38.23
C VAL A 469 -36.48 -14.50 -39.51
N ALA A 470 -36.08 -13.25 -39.74
CA ALA A 470 -36.45 -12.51 -40.94
C ALA A 470 -35.81 -13.12 -42.20
N LEU A 471 -34.54 -13.48 -42.17
CA LEU A 471 -33.86 -14.06 -43.34
C LEU A 471 -34.33 -15.46 -43.71
N VAL A 472 -34.86 -16.24 -42.77
CA VAL A 472 -35.39 -17.60 -43.02
C VAL A 472 -36.90 -17.57 -43.24
N GLY A 473 -37.62 -16.86 -42.37
CA GLY A 473 -39.08 -16.81 -42.35
C GLY A 473 -39.68 -15.96 -43.46
N LEU A 474 -39.07 -14.83 -43.81
CA LEU A 474 -39.63 -13.93 -44.84
C LEU A 474 -39.62 -14.58 -46.23
N PRO A 475 -38.53 -15.25 -46.70
CA PRO A 475 -38.57 -15.98 -47.96
C PRO A 475 -39.56 -17.14 -47.94
N ALA A 476 -39.63 -17.91 -46.85
CA ALA A 476 -40.56 -19.03 -46.71
C ALA A 476 -42.02 -18.57 -46.80
N LEU A 477 -42.35 -17.47 -46.13
CA LEU A 477 -43.66 -16.84 -46.15
C LEU A 477 -44.02 -16.33 -47.55
N LEU A 478 -43.09 -15.63 -48.22
CA LEU A 478 -43.29 -15.13 -49.59
C LEU A 478 -43.51 -16.28 -50.58
N THR A 479 -42.70 -17.35 -50.49
CA THR A 479 -42.90 -18.54 -51.31
C THR A 479 -44.23 -19.22 -51.01
N ALA A 480 -44.65 -19.28 -49.75
CA ALA A 480 -45.95 -19.83 -49.38
C ALA A 480 -47.11 -19.05 -50.00
N MET A 481 -47.01 -17.72 -50.04
CA MET A 481 -48.03 -16.85 -50.65
C MET A 481 -48.09 -16.98 -52.18
N ILE A 482 -46.95 -17.15 -52.86
CA ILE A 482 -46.88 -17.15 -54.32
C ILE A 482 -47.09 -18.55 -54.91
N ALA A 483 -46.48 -19.57 -54.31
CA ALA A 483 -46.40 -20.94 -54.85
C ALA A 483 -47.17 -21.97 -54.02
N GLY A 484 -47.87 -21.53 -52.96
CA GLY A 484 -48.62 -22.40 -52.05
C GLY A 484 -47.80 -22.93 -50.87
N ALA A 485 -48.51 -23.50 -49.90
CA ALA A 485 -47.94 -23.84 -48.59
C ALA A 485 -46.77 -24.85 -48.66
N LEU A 486 -46.87 -25.89 -49.48
CA LEU A 486 -45.85 -26.94 -49.59
C LEU A 486 -44.49 -26.41 -50.08
N PRO A 487 -44.41 -25.65 -51.19
CA PRO A 487 -43.16 -24.99 -51.59
C PRO A 487 -42.60 -24.02 -50.55
N GLY A 488 -43.45 -23.28 -49.84
CA GLY A 488 -43.02 -22.38 -48.76
C GLY A 488 -42.37 -23.11 -47.59
N VAL A 489 -42.97 -24.21 -47.15
CA VAL A 489 -42.40 -25.08 -46.11
C VAL A 489 -41.07 -25.67 -46.57
N TYR A 490 -40.96 -26.12 -47.82
CA TYR A 490 -39.72 -26.66 -48.36
C TYR A 490 -38.60 -25.61 -48.39
N VAL A 491 -38.87 -24.40 -48.90
CA VAL A 491 -37.88 -23.30 -48.92
C VAL A 491 -37.46 -22.92 -47.50
N GLY A 492 -38.42 -22.83 -46.57
CA GLY A 492 -38.13 -22.57 -45.16
C GLY A 492 -37.25 -23.65 -44.52
N ALA A 493 -37.53 -24.92 -44.79
CA ALA A 493 -36.75 -26.06 -44.27
C ALA A 493 -35.33 -26.08 -44.84
N VAL A 494 -35.16 -25.82 -46.15
CA VAL A 494 -33.84 -25.74 -46.79
C VAL A 494 -33.04 -24.56 -46.24
N ALA A 495 -33.65 -23.37 -46.15
CA ALA A 495 -33.01 -22.17 -45.61
C ALA A 495 -32.62 -22.37 -44.14
N ALA A 496 -33.49 -22.97 -43.32
CA ALA A 496 -33.21 -23.31 -41.92
C ALA A 496 -32.07 -24.34 -41.80
N SER A 497 -32.01 -25.32 -42.69
CA SER A 497 -30.93 -26.32 -42.71
C SER A 497 -29.59 -25.68 -43.06
N ILE A 498 -29.55 -24.84 -44.11
CA ILE A 498 -28.34 -24.09 -44.50
C ILE A 498 -27.91 -23.15 -43.37
N ALA A 499 -28.85 -22.43 -42.75
CA ALA A 499 -28.57 -21.55 -41.62
C ALA A 499 -27.99 -22.35 -40.44
N THR A 500 -28.56 -23.51 -40.13
CA THR A 500 -28.07 -24.43 -39.08
C THR A 500 -26.64 -24.87 -39.35
N VAL A 501 -26.35 -25.36 -40.57
CA VAL A 501 -24.98 -25.79 -40.95
C VAL A 501 -24.00 -24.61 -40.85
N CYS A 502 -24.36 -23.44 -41.37
CA CYS A 502 -23.54 -22.24 -41.27
C CYS A 502 -23.28 -21.82 -39.81
N LEU A 503 -24.29 -21.90 -38.94
CA LEU A 503 -24.16 -21.58 -37.51
C LEU A 503 -23.26 -22.58 -36.78
N VAL A 504 -23.35 -23.87 -37.09
CA VAL A 504 -22.49 -24.92 -36.53
C VAL A 504 -21.04 -24.72 -36.96
N LEU A 505 -20.78 -24.54 -38.27
CA LEU A 505 -19.44 -24.29 -38.79
C LEU A 505 -18.84 -23.01 -38.19
N ARG A 506 -19.64 -21.95 -38.08
CA ARG A 506 -19.22 -20.69 -37.43
C ARG A 506 -18.90 -20.90 -35.95
N ARG A 507 -19.70 -21.69 -35.22
CA ARG A 507 -19.48 -22.00 -33.80
C ARG A 507 -18.17 -22.75 -33.62
N GLU A 508 -17.90 -23.77 -34.44
CA GLU A 508 -16.64 -24.53 -34.37
C GLU A 508 -15.43 -23.68 -34.74
N TYR A 509 -15.54 -22.84 -35.77
CA TYR A 509 -14.48 -21.88 -36.10
C TYR A 509 -14.16 -20.93 -34.93
N LEU A 510 -15.18 -20.36 -34.30
CA LEU A 510 -15.01 -19.46 -33.15
C LEU A 510 -14.45 -20.20 -31.93
N ARG A 511 -14.89 -21.43 -31.69
CA ARG A 511 -14.38 -22.28 -30.60
C ARG A 511 -12.91 -22.62 -30.81
N SER A 512 -12.52 -23.02 -32.02
CA SER A 512 -11.13 -23.30 -32.38
C SER A 512 -10.24 -22.06 -32.23
N TRP A 513 -10.72 -20.89 -32.68
CA TRP A 513 -10.02 -19.63 -32.50
C TRP A 513 -9.82 -19.29 -31.01
N ALA A 514 -10.88 -19.38 -30.21
CA ALA A 514 -10.85 -19.07 -28.79
C ALA A 514 -9.94 -20.04 -28.01
N LYS A 515 -9.99 -21.34 -28.32
CA LYS A 515 -9.12 -22.35 -27.72
C LYS A 515 -7.64 -22.04 -27.95
N LYS A 516 -7.26 -21.71 -29.20
CA LYS A 516 -5.88 -21.31 -29.55
C LYS A 516 -5.41 -20.06 -28.80
N ARG A 517 -6.33 -19.13 -28.47
CA ARG A 517 -5.99 -17.92 -27.71
C ARG A 517 -5.85 -18.19 -26.23
N GLU A 518 -6.69 -19.05 -25.69
CA GLU A 518 -6.57 -19.50 -24.30
C GLU A 518 -5.28 -20.29 -24.08
N GLU A 519 -4.87 -21.14 -25.02
CA GLU A 519 -3.61 -21.89 -24.94
C GLU A 519 -2.36 -21.00 -25.07
N ALA A 520 -2.49 -19.80 -25.66
CA ALA A 520 -1.37 -18.88 -25.90
C ALA A 520 -1.21 -17.78 -24.82
N ALA A 521 -2.21 -17.61 -23.95
CA ALA A 521 -2.28 -16.58 -22.91
C ALA A 521 -1.92 -17.18 -21.55
#